data_AF-A0A6C0J390-F1
#
_entry.id   AF-A0A6C0J390-F1
#
_cell.length_a   1.000
_cell.length_b   1.000
_cell.length_c   1.000
_cell.angle_alpha   90.00
_cell.angle_beta   90.00
_cell.angle_gamma   90.00
#
_symmetry.space_group_name_H-M   'P 1'
#
loop_
_entity.id
_entity.type
_entity.pdbx_description
1 polymer ?
#
loop_
_entity_poly.entity_id
_entity_poly.type
_entity_poly.pdbx_seq_one_letter_code
_entity_poly.pdbx_strand_id
1 'polypeptide(L)'
;MRPNMAIRKKRIKLSREVVHDLKEVSKLSCVKQWEFAGNIKYKNFEFSKPNIVTSKKRNRVEGPEIDRVWYSEMSFHTHPGIGHHDGTVCQNTPIFATLPSNADFEAFIKGFPEMQVNIICDSHGYYVINILKSAYMRASPLPEAVHEYMRKVRSRPFMRICVFSDNGIEYFQTTIKNWKREINDYVDPEMMKLFGISIRYYGYDDDPPIVTVYRDIDVA
;
A
#
# COMPACT_ATOMS: atom_id res chain seq x y z
N MET A 1 35.22 -12.09 -9.45
CA MET A 1 34.39 -10.92 -9.11
C MET A 1 33.35 -10.77 -10.21
N ARG A 2 32.04 -10.91 -9.90
CA ARG A 2 30.99 -10.50 -10.85
C ARG A 2 30.97 -8.97 -10.90
N PRO A 3 30.84 -8.33 -12.07
CA PRO A 3 30.78 -6.86 -12.15
C PRO A 3 29.63 -6.36 -11.28
N ASN A 4 29.86 -5.23 -10.61
CA ASN A 4 28.87 -4.51 -9.84
C ASN A 4 27.79 -3.99 -10.82
N MET A 5 26.80 -4.83 -11.15
CA MET A 5 25.72 -4.46 -12.05
C MET A 5 24.95 -3.32 -11.39
N ALA A 6 25.11 -2.10 -11.91
CA ALA A 6 24.41 -0.94 -11.42
C ALA A 6 22.91 -1.17 -11.63
N ILE A 7 22.17 -1.41 -10.55
CA ILE A 7 20.72 -1.60 -10.56
C ILE A 7 20.09 -0.36 -11.21
N ARG A 8 19.36 -0.58 -12.31
CA ARG A 8 18.75 0.52 -13.06
C ARG A 8 17.44 0.90 -12.40
N LYS A 9 17.42 2.10 -11.81
CA LYS A 9 16.23 2.69 -11.20
C LYS A 9 15.37 3.41 -12.26
N LYS A 10 14.07 3.15 -12.26
CA LYS A 10 13.06 3.84 -13.06
C LYS A 10 12.06 4.50 -12.11
N ARG A 11 11.85 5.80 -12.31
CA ARG A 11 10.82 6.58 -11.58
C ARG A 11 9.59 6.70 -12.46
N ILE A 12 8.44 6.33 -11.93
CA ILE A 12 7.17 6.30 -12.66
C ILE A 12 6.19 7.20 -11.90
N LYS A 13 5.66 8.23 -12.54
CA LYS A 13 4.56 9.05 -12.01
C LYS A 13 3.25 8.31 -12.28
N LEU A 14 2.47 7.99 -11.26
CA LEU A 14 1.13 7.45 -11.46
C LEU A 14 0.28 8.47 -12.24
N SER A 15 -0.54 8.02 -13.17
CA SER A 15 -1.47 8.92 -13.85
C SER A 15 -2.68 9.21 -12.95
N ARG A 16 -3.34 10.36 -13.16
CA ARG A 16 -4.61 10.63 -12.47
C ARG A 16 -5.67 9.58 -12.80
N GLU A 17 -5.66 9.07 -14.03
CA GLU A 17 -6.56 7.99 -14.45
C GLU A 17 -6.35 6.71 -13.62
N VAL A 18 -5.10 6.30 -13.36
CA VAL A 18 -4.81 5.14 -12.49
C VAL A 18 -5.33 5.38 -11.08
N VAL A 19 -5.08 6.57 -10.51
CA VAL A 19 -5.57 6.91 -9.15
C VAL A 19 -7.10 6.90 -9.10
N HIS A 20 -7.76 7.37 -10.17
CA HIS A 20 -9.21 7.32 -10.30
C HIS A 20 -9.73 5.87 -10.38
N ASP A 21 -9.14 5.02 -11.22
CA ASP A 21 -9.55 3.62 -11.33
C ASP A 21 -9.38 2.90 -9.99
N LEU A 22 -8.29 3.15 -9.25
CA LEU A 22 -8.09 2.61 -7.89
C LEU A 22 -9.14 3.11 -6.90
N LYS A 23 -9.55 4.39 -6.99
CA LYS A 23 -10.66 4.96 -6.20
C LYS A 23 -11.96 4.21 -6.47
N GLU A 24 -12.27 3.92 -7.73
CA GLU A 24 -13.48 3.19 -8.11
C GLU A 24 -13.47 1.75 -7.59
N VAL A 25 -12.32 1.07 -7.59
CA VAL A 25 -12.20 -0.26 -6.98
C VAL A 25 -12.36 -0.19 -5.46
N SER A 26 -11.78 0.82 -4.79
CA SER A 26 -12.01 1.06 -3.36
C SER A 26 -13.49 1.33 -3.04
N LYS A 27 -14.16 2.14 -3.85
CA LYS A 27 -15.60 2.39 -3.73
C LYS A 27 -16.40 1.09 -3.81
N LEU A 28 -16.12 0.26 -4.82
CA LEU A 28 -16.75 -1.05 -4.95
C LEU A 28 -16.48 -1.94 -3.74
N SER A 29 -15.23 -1.95 -3.26
CA SER A 29 -14.80 -2.66 -2.05
C SER A 29 -15.60 -2.25 -0.82
N CYS A 30 -15.77 -0.96 -0.59
CA CYS A 30 -16.56 -0.42 0.52
C CYS A 30 -18.05 -0.77 0.39
N VAL A 31 -18.64 -0.64 -0.80
CA VAL A 31 -20.07 -0.97 -1.01
C VAL A 31 -20.34 -2.45 -0.81
N LYS A 32 -19.45 -3.32 -1.29
CA LYS A 32 -19.61 -4.79 -1.19
C LYS A 32 -19.11 -5.36 0.13
N GLN A 33 -18.33 -4.58 0.88
CA GLN A 33 -17.58 -5.06 2.05
C GLN A 33 -16.68 -6.27 1.71
N TRP A 34 -16.07 -6.23 0.53
CA TRP A 34 -15.15 -7.26 0.02
C TRP A 34 -13.80 -6.64 -0.29
N GLU A 35 -12.75 -7.36 0.05
CA GLU A 35 -11.40 -7.04 -0.39
C GLU A 35 -11.22 -7.43 -1.85
N PHE A 36 -10.61 -6.54 -2.62
CA PHE A 36 -10.21 -6.75 -4.00
C PHE A 36 -8.69 -6.63 -4.06
N ALA A 37 -8.07 -7.44 -4.90
CA ALA A 37 -6.64 -7.39 -5.18
C ALA A 37 -6.40 -7.40 -6.67
N GLY A 38 -5.22 -6.97 -7.09
CA GLY A 38 -4.96 -6.80 -8.50
C GLY A 38 -3.58 -6.28 -8.84
N ASN A 39 -3.41 -5.97 -10.12
CA ASN A 39 -2.20 -5.32 -10.61
C ASN A 39 -2.47 -4.29 -11.71
N ILE A 40 -1.48 -3.43 -11.89
CA ILE A 40 -1.45 -2.41 -12.94
C ILE A 40 -0.11 -2.57 -13.67
N LYS A 41 -0.17 -2.75 -15.00
CA LYS A 41 1.04 -2.86 -15.82
C LYS A 41 1.43 -1.50 -16.34
N TYR A 42 2.74 -1.24 -16.43
CA TYR A 42 3.27 -0.02 -17.04
C TYR A 42 4.27 -0.34 -18.15
N LYS A 43 3.90 -0.05 -19.39
CA LYS A 43 4.71 -0.33 -20.58
C LYS A 43 4.64 0.85 -21.54
N ASN A 44 5.77 1.22 -22.14
CA ASN A 44 5.85 2.29 -23.13
C ASN A 44 5.19 3.62 -22.70
N PHE A 45 5.37 3.99 -21.43
CA PHE A 45 4.80 5.20 -20.82
C PHE A 45 3.27 5.19 -20.60
N GLU A 46 2.62 4.04 -20.80
CA GLU A 46 1.19 3.85 -20.61
C GLU A 46 0.90 2.85 -19.49
N PHE A 47 -0.19 3.11 -18.76
CA PHE A 47 -0.71 2.21 -17.74
C PHE A 47 -1.84 1.35 -18.32
N SER A 48 -1.90 0.07 -17.94
CA SER A 48 -3.08 -0.75 -18.20
C SER A 48 -4.22 -0.36 -17.27
N LYS A 49 -5.45 -0.73 -17.65
CA LYS A 49 -6.53 -0.80 -16.67
C LYS A 49 -6.19 -1.80 -15.54
N PRO A 50 -6.66 -1.56 -14.30
CA PRO A 50 -6.44 -2.50 -13.22
C PRO A 50 -7.07 -3.86 -13.52
N ASN A 51 -6.30 -4.93 -13.34
CA ASN A 51 -6.83 -6.29 -13.35
C ASN A 51 -7.24 -6.67 -11.92
N ILE A 52 -8.53 -6.91 -11.67
CA ILE A 52 -9.09 -7.13 -10.33
C ILE A 52 -9.54 -8.57 -10.10
N VAL A 53 -9.33 -9.09 -8.90
CA VAL A 53 -9.83 -10.38 -8.41
C VAL A 53 -10.36 -10.21 -6.98
N THR A 54 -11.27 -11.10 -6.56
CA THR A 54 -11.80 -11.12 -5.19
C THR A 54 -12.33 -12.50 -4.83
N SER A 55 -12.13 -12.91 -3.57
CA SER A 55 -12.78 -14.10 -3.00
C SER A 55 -14.08 -13.76 -2.26
N LYS A 56 -14.60 -12.53 -2.40
CA LYS A 56 -15.80 -12.02 -1.71
C LYS A 56 -15.70 -12.09 -0.17
N LYS A 57 -14.47 -12.07 0.35
CA LYS A 57 -14.18 -11.99 1.78
C LYS A 57 -13.78 -10.56 2.12
N ARG A 58 -14.05 -10.14 3.36
CA ARG A 58 -13.86 -8.73 3.77
C ARG A 58 -12.41 -8.36 4.06
N ASN A 59 -11.58 -9.32 4.47
CA ASN A 59 -10.26 -9.04 5.06
C ASN A 59 -9.13 -9.84 4.41
N ARG A 60 -9.37 -10.36 3.21
CA ARG A 60 -8.40 -11.10 2.40
C ARG A 60 -8.95 -11.41 1.03
N VAL A 61 -8.05 -11.56 0.08
CA VAL A 61 -8.29 -12.33 -1.15
C VAL A 61 -7.62 -13.68 -1.05
N GLU A 62 -8.37 -14.74 -1.28
CA GLU A 62 -7.88 -16.12 -1.28
C GLU A 62 -8.13 -16.82 -2.63
N GLY A 63 -7.40 -17.90 -2.85
CA GLY A 63 -7.62 -18.82 -3.96
C GLY A 63 -6.66 -18.57 -5.13
N PRO A 64 -6.65 -19.46 -6.13
CA PRO A 64 -5.64 -19.51 -7.19
C PRO A 64 -5.64 -18.27 -8.11
N GLU A 65 -6.65 -17.42 -8.00
CA GLU A 65 -6.75 -16.18 -8.77
C GLU A 65 -5.80 -15.09 -8.24
N ILE A 66 -5.48 -15.09 -6.93
CA ILE A 66 -4.56 -14.12 -6.35
C ILE A 66 -3.14 -14.32 -6.89
N ASP A 67 -2.69 -15.56 -7.00
CA ASP A 67 -1.35 -15.92 -7.47
C ASP A 67 -1.05 -15.37 -8.88
N ARG A 68 -2.09 -15.18 -9.69
CA ARG A 68 -1.99 -14.66 -11.05
C ARG A 68 -1.76 -13.15 -11.11
N VAL A 69 -2.15 -12.41 -10.08
CA VAL A 69 -2.11 -10.95 -10.08
C VAL A 69 -1.17 -10.37 -9.05
N TRP A 70 -0.95 -11.08 -7.94
CA TRP A 70 -0.26 -10.58 -6.77
C TRP A 70 1.21 -10.29 -7.03
N TYR A 71 1.93 -11.28 -7.58
CA TYR A 71 3.36 -11.17 -7.87
C TYR A 71 3.62 -10.40 -9.17
N SER A 72 3.49 -9.09 -9.10
CA SER A 72 3.69 -8.17 -10.22
C SER A 72 4.38 -6.88 -9.80
N GLU A 73 5.06 -6.21 -10.74
CA GLU A 73 5.88 -5.01 -10.46
C GLU A 73 5.09 -3.93 -9.68
N MET A 74 3.80 -3.77 -9.99
CA MET A 74 2.84 -2.91 -9.30
C MET A 74 1.58 -3.70 -8.95
N SER A 75 1.50 -4.13 -7.70
CA SER A 75 0.33 -4.78 -7.10
C SER A 75 -0.52 -3.78 -6.33
N PHE A 76 -1.79 -4.11 -6.15
CA PHE A 76 -2.64 -3.39 -5.20
C PHE A 76 -3.66 -4.31 -4.54
N HIS A 77 -4.17 -3.87 -3.40
CA HIS A 77 -5.42 -4.38 -2.82
C HIS A 77 -6.21 -3.28 -2.14
N THR A 78 -7.43 -3.59 -1.74
CA THR A 78 -8.33 -2.66 -1.05
C THR A 78 -8.49 -3.04 0.40
N HIS A 79 -8.61 -2.06 1.27
CA HIS A 79 -9.14 -2.24 2.61
C HIS A 79 -10.59 -1.73 2.61
N PRO A 80 -11.59 -2.61 2.78
CA PRO A 80 -12.98 -2.16 2.78
C PRO A 80 -13.22 -1.26 3.99
N GLY A 81 -13.62 0.00 3.76
CA GLY A 81 -13.91 0.91 4.87
C GLY A 81 -15.35 0.91 5.33
N ILE A 82 -15.59 1.74 6.34
CA ILE A 82 -16.90 1.90 7.00
C ILE A 82 -17.63 3.07 6.36
N GLY A 83 -18.75 2.77 5.71
CA GLY A 83 -19.50 3.76 4.94
C GLY A 83 -18.78 4.18 3.67
N HIS A 84 -19.50 4.90 2.81
CA HIS A 84 -18.93 5.49 1.60
C HIS A 84 -19.29 6.97 1.57
N HIS A 85 -18.28 7.82 1.42
CA HIS A 85 -18.46 9.26 1.29
C HIS A 85 -18.07 9.66 -0.13
N ASP A 86 -19.07 9.90 -0.97
CA ASP A 86 -18.93 10.38 -2.36
C ASP A 86 -18.57 11.87 -2.48
N GLY A 87 -18.39 12.55 -1.34
CA GLY A 87 -18.08 13.98 -1.28
C GLY A 87 -16.59 14.29 -1.43
N THR A 88 -16.29 15.54 -1.78
CA THR A 88 -14.92 16.06 -1.76
C THR A 88 -14.33 15.95 -0.36
N VAL A 89 -13.19 15.28 -0.23
CA VAL A 89 -12.53 15.07 1.04
C VAL A 89 -11.52 16.21 1.25
N CYS A 90 -11.74 17.04 2.27
CA CYS A 90 -10.81 18.10 2.65
C CYS A 90 -9.91 17.65 3.81
N GLN A 91 -8.89 18.44 4.12
CA GLN A 91 -7.88 18.12 5.14
C GLN A 91 -8.49 17.80 6.52
N ASN A 92 -9.59 18.44 6.88
CA ASN A 92 -10.25 18.26 8.18
C ASN A 92 -11.44 17.29 8.13
N THR A 93 -11.73 16.67 6.98
CA THR A 93 -12.81 15.68 6.86
C THR A 93 -12.54 14.52 7.81
N PRO A 94 -13.50 14.18 8.70
CA PRO A 94 -13.43 12.97 9.49
C PRO A 94 -13.42 11.74 8.57
N ILE A 95 -12.51 10.80 8.85
CA ILE A 95 -12.36 9.56 8.10
C ILE A 95 -12.20 8.39 9.06
N PHE A 96 -12.53 7.20 8.54
CA PHE A 96 -12.09 5.93 9.11
C PHE A 96 -11.00 5.39 8.21
N ALA A 97 -9.77 5.40 8.70
CA ALA A 97 -8.62 4.89 7.98
C ALA A 97 -8.27 3.50 8.48
N THR A 98 -7.65 2.71 7.61
CA THR A 98 -7.07 1.40 7.96
C THR A 98 -5.55 1.49 7.91
N LEU A 99 -4.85 0.69 8.70
CA LEU A 99 -3.40 0.60 8.67
C LEU A 99 -2.98 -0.72 8.02
N PRO A 100 -1.89 -0.77 7.22
CA PRO A 100 -1.38 -2.03 6.70
C PRO A 100 -1.13 -3.04 7.83
N SER A 101 -1.62 -4.26 7.60
CA SER A 101 -1.54 -5.39 8.50
C SER A 101 -0.19 -6.08 8.42
N ASN A 102 0.06 -7.00 9.35
CA ASN A 102 1.25 -7.84 9.32
C ASN A 102 1.31 -8.71 8.05
N ALA A 103 0.15 -9.20 7.59
CA ALA A 103 0.04 -10.01 6.37
C ALA A 103 0.38 -9.17 5.13
N ASP A 104 -0.03 -7.90 5.08
CA ASP A 104 0.28 -7.00 3.95
C ASP A 104 1.79 -6.80 3.81
N PHE A 105 2.48 -6.51 4.92
CA PHE A 105 3.93 -6.35 4.91
C PHE A 105 4.64 -7.67 4.61
N GLU A 106 4.21 -8.78 5.20
CA GLU A 106 4.83 -10.08 4.97
C GLU A 106 4.72 -10.49 3.51
N ALA A 107 3.54 -10.35 2.91
CA ALA A 107 3.30 -10.64 1.50
C ALA A 107 4.18 -9.76 0.60
N PHE A 108 4.26 -8.46 0.88
CA PHE A 108 5.08 -7.54 0.09
C PHE A 108 6.57 -7.79 0.22
N ILE A 109 7.06 -8.08 1.43
CA ILE A 109 8.47 -8.39 1.70
C ILE A 109 8.88 -9.70 1.02
N LYS A 110 8.05 -10.74 1.14
CA LYS A 110 8.32 -12.06 0.53
C LYS A 110 8.14 -12.05 -0.98
N GLY A 111 7.28 -11.18 -1.51
CA GLY A 111 7.05 -11.03 -2.94
C GLY A 111 8.10 -10.20 -3.67
N PHE A 112 9.04 -9.56 -2.98
CA PHE A 112 10.16 -8.87 -3.61
C PHE A 112 11.21 -9.89 -4.11
N PRO A 113 11.75 -9.76 -5.34
CA PRO A 113 11.73 -8.57 -6.20
C PRO A 113 10.59 -8.48 -7.22
N GLU A 114 9.71 -9.48 -7.34
CA GLU A 114 8.59 -9.41 -8.30
C GLU A 114 7.61 -8.29 -7.95
N MET A 115 7.30 -8.11 -6.66
CA MET A 115 6.45 -7.05 -6.10
C MET A 115 7.31 -5.89 -5.61
N GLN A 116 7.40 -4.83 -6.40
CA GLN A 116 8.26 -3.67 -6.07
C GLN A 116 7.48 -2.47 -5.54
N VAL A 117 6.23 -2.36 -5.93
CA VAL A 117 5.29 -1.34 -5.50
C VAL A 117 4.03 -2.05 -5.04
N ASN A 118 3.62 -1.82 -3.79
CA ASN A 118 2.32 -2.25 -3.30
C ASN A 118 1.46 -1.03 -2.99
N ILE A 119 0.24 -1.01 -3.54
CA ILE A 119 -0.73 0.06 -3.31
C ILE A 119 -1.89 -0.49 -2.49
N ILE A 120 -2.18 0.13 -1.35
CA ILE A 120 -3.29 -0.30 -0.49
C ILE A 120 -4.35 0.78 -0.53
N CYS A 121 -5.48 0.49 -1.16
CA CYS A 121 -6.57 1.43 -1.40
C CYS A 121 -7.50 1.44 -0.20
N ASP A 122 -7.57 2.56 0.49
CA ASP A 122 -8.47 2.82 1.62
C ASP A 122 -9.70 3.62 1.12
N SER A 123 -10.68 3.89 1.97
CA SER A 123 -11.91 4.60 1.53
C SER A 123 -11.67 6.04 1.08
N HIS A 124 -10.74 6.74 1.72
CA HIS A 124 -10.52 8.19 1.51
C HIS A 124 -9.12 8.51 0.96
N GLY A 125 -8.34 7.49 0.67
CA GLY A 125 -6.97 7.62 0.20
C GLY A 125 -6.35 6.26 -0.05
N TYR A 126 -5.05 6.23 -0.22
CA TYR A 126 -4.33 5.00 -0.50
C TYR A 126 -2.89 5.12 -0.02
N TYR A 127 -2.33 3.97 0.36
CA TYR A 127 -0.92 3.83 0.64
C TYR A 127 -0.16 3.50 -0.64
N VAL A 128 1.04 4.04 -0.77
CA VAL A 128 2.05 3.57 -1.70
C VAL A 128 3.23 3.09 -0.89
N ILE A 129 3.58 1.81 -1.07
CA ILE A 129 4.64 1.15 -0.34
C ILE A 129 5.72 0.69 -1.33
N ASN A 130 6.99 1.03 -1.05
CA ASN A 130 8.14 0.63 -1.87
C ASN A 130 9.26 0.05 -1.01
N ILE A 131 9.82 -1.09 -1.41
CA ILE A 131 11.03 -1.63 -0.79
C ILE A 131 12.25 -1.09 -1.55
N LEU A 132 12.88 -0.06 -1.00
CA LEU A 132 13.93 0.68 -1.70
C LEU A 132 15.33 0.15 -1.40
N LYS A 133 15.59 -0.35 -0.19
CA LYS A 133 16.93 -0.75 0.25
C LYS A 133 17.30 -2.18 -0.11
N SER A 134 16.33 -3.08 -0.24
CA SER A 134 16.58 -4.51 -0.55
C SER A 134 17.24 -4.71 -1.90
N ALA A 135 16.91 -3.87 -2.89
CA ALA A 135 17.61 -3.86 -4.17
C ALA A 135 19.12 -3.59 -3.98
N TYR A 136 19.48 -2.55 -3.23
CA TYR A 136 20.88 -2.14 -3.07
C TYR A 136 21.70 -3.03 -2.15
N MET A 137 21.09 -3.58 -1.09
CA MET A 137 21.81 -4.40 -0.11
C MET A 137 21.71 -5.90 -0.35
N ARG A 138 20.95 -6.33 -1.38
CA ARG A 138 20.64 -7.75 -1.65
C ARG A 138 20.12 -8.50 -0.41
N ALA A 139 19.36 -7.79 0.42
CA ALA A 139 18.83 -8.31 1.67
C ALA A 139 17.45 -7.70 1.90
N SER A 140 16.43 -8.55 2.01
CA SER A 140 15.07 -8.12 2.37
C SER A 140 14.94 -7.96 3.89
N PRO A 141 14.15 -6.99 4.37
CA PRO A 141 13.86 -6.88 5.80
C PRO A 141 13.15 -8.15 6.30
N LEU A 142 13.37 -8.50 7.56
CA LEU A 142 12.66 -9.62 8.18
C LEU A 142 11.21 -9.20 8.50
N PRO A 143 10.18 -9.94 8.05
CA PRO A 143 8.78 -9.63 8.35
C PRO A 143 8.52 -9.43 9.84
N GLU A 144 9.11 -10.26 10.70
CA GLU A 144 8.92 -10.23 12.15
C GLU A 144 9.43 -8.92 12.78
N ALA A 145 10.53 -8.37 12.24
CA ALA A 145 11.07 -7.09 12.69
C ALA A 145 10.14 -5.92 12.32
N VAL A 146 9.51 -5.98 11.14
CA VAL A 146 8.50 -5.01 10.70
C VAL A 146 7.23 -5.15 11.53
N HIS A 147 6.78 -6.38 11.81
CA HIS A 147 5.63 -6.64 12.67
C HIS A 147 5.81 -6.04 14.06
N GLU A 148 6.98 -6.24 14.68
CA GLU A 148 7.29 -5.69 16.00
C GLU A 148 7.33 -4.15 15.99
N TYR A 149 7.87 -3.55 14.93
CA TYR A 149 7.82 -2.10 14.75
C TYR A 149 6.37 -1.59 14.61
N MET A 150 5.56 -2.24 13.78
CA MET A 150 4.16 -1.86 13.57
C MET A 150 3.31 -2.05 14.83
N ARG A 151 3.65 -3.01 15.70
CA ARG A 151 3.08 -3.14 17.04
C ARG A 151 3.39 -1.91 17.91
N LYS A 152 4.63 -1.40 17.86
CA LYS A 152 5.02 -0.16 18.57
C LYS A 152 4.31 1.06 18.01
N VAL A 153 4.14 1.16 16.68
CA VAL A 153 3.34 2.23 16.05
C VAL A 153 1.92 2.23 16.60
N ARG A 154 1.24 1.07 16.61
CA ARG A 154 -0.12 0.93 17.16
C ARG A 154 -0.21 1.29 18.66
N SER A 155 0.89 1.21 19.40
CA SER A 155 0.94 1.57 20.82
C SER A 155 1.09 3.08 21.09
N ARG A 156 1.37 3.89 20.04
CA ARG A 156 1.51 5.35 20.18
C ARG A 156 0.20 5.99 20.65
N PRO A 157 0.26 7.10 21.43
CA PRO A 157 -0.94 7.76 21.95
C PRO A 157 -1.97 8.10 20.86
N PHE A 158 -1.54 8.65 19.73
CA PHE A 158 -2.44 8.97 18.61
C PHE A 158 -3.20 7.73 18.11
N MET A 159 -2.48 6.63 17.84
CA MET A 159 -3.08 5.39 17.38
C MET A 159 -4.05 4.81 18.40
N ARG A 160 -3.66 4.76 19.68
CA ARG A 160 -4.48 4.20 20.77
C ARG A 160 -5.77 4.98 21.02
N ILE A 161 -5.75 6.30 20.83
CA ILE A 161 -6.93 7.14 21.06
C ILE A 161 -7.92 7.03 19.89
N CYS A 162 -7.41 6.86 18.66
CA CYS A 162 -8.24 6.85 17.46
C CYS A 162 -8.74 5.46 17.05
N VAL A 163 -8.19 4.38 17.61
CA VAL A 163 -8.50 3.01 17.18
C VAL A 163 -9.84 2.50 17.68
N PHE A 164 -10.54 1.76 16.82
CA PHE A 164 -11.70 0.95 17.17
C PHE A 164 -11.79 -0.27 16.25
N SER A 165 -12.69 -1.21 16.56
CA SER A 165 -12.92 -2.42 15.77
C SER A 165 -14.35 -2.42 15.23
N ASP A 166 -14.50 -2.75 13.96
CA ASP A 166 -15.79 -3.08 13.34
C ASP A 166 -15.68 -4.44 12.67
N ASN A 167 -16.52 -5.39 13.09
CA ASN A 167 -16.57 -6.76 12.56
C ASN A 167 -15.19 -7.47 12.51
N GLY A 168 -14.36 -7.23 13.53
CA GLY A 168 -13.03 -7.84 13.64
C GLY A 168 -11.94 -7.18 12.80
N ILE A 169 -12.22 -6.02 12.20
CA ILE A 169 -11.25 -5.22 11.42
C ILE A 169 -10.93 -3.95 12.21
N GLU A 170 -9.64 -3.61 12.26
CA GLU A 170 -9.11 -2.42 12.93
C GLU A 170 -9.29 -1.17 12.04
N TYR A 171 -9.87 -0.12 12.62
CA TYR A 171 -10.01 1.19 11.98
C TYR A 171 -9.55 2.30 12.93
N PHE A 172 -9.17 3.42 12.34
CA PHE A 172 -8.73 4.61 13.05
C PHE A 172 -9.62 5.79 12.67
N GLN A 173 -10.39 6.30 13.64
CA GLN A 173 -11.18 7.52 13.48
C GLN A 173 -10.29 8.74 13.61
N THR A 174 -10.14 9.50 12.53
CA THR A 174 -9.21 10.63 12.45
C THR A 174 -9.63 11.63 11.37
N THR A 175 -8.72 12.50 10.93
CA THR A 175 -8.89 13.34 9.75
C THR A 175 -7.80 13.04 8.72
N ILE A 176 -8.03 13.36 7.45
CA ILE A 176 -7.02 13.20 6.38
C ILE A 176 -5.70 13.87 6.76
N LYS A 177 -5.74 15.09 7.29
CA LYS A 177 -4.55 15.84 7.70
C LYS A 177 -3.77 15.10 8.77
N ASN A 178 -4.45 14.66 9.83
CA ASN A 178 -3.80 14.00 10.95
C ASN A 178 -3.27 12.62 10.55
N TRP A 179 -4.02 11.87 9.73
CA TRP A 179 -3.57 10.58 9.22
C TRP A 179 -2.36 10.70 8.32
N LYS A 180 -2.38 11.61 7.34
CA LYS A 180 -1.21 11.89 6.49
C LYS A 180 0.00 12.29 7.32
N ARG A 181 -0.18 13.14 8.33
CA ARG A 181 0.91 13.53 9.24
C ARG A 181 1.46 12.31 9.99
N GLU A 182 0.61 11.49 10.60
CA GLU A 182 1.06 10.28 11.31
C GLU A 182 1.86 9.34 10.39
N ILE A 183 1.31 9.03 9.21
CA ILE A 183 1.96 8.10 8.29
C ILE A 183 3.20 8.71 7.63
N ASN A 184 3.09 9.89 7.01
CA ASN A 184 4.15 10.43 6.17
C ASN A 184 5.27 11.10 6.96
N ASP A 185 4.98 11.73 8.11
CA ASP A 185 5.97 12.51 8.83
C ASP A 185 6.61 11.72 9.98
N TYR A 186 5.93 10.68 10.49
CA TYR A 186 6.44 9.87 11.60
C TYR A 186 6.71 8.40 11.24
N VAL A 187 5.80 7.72 10.53
CA VAL A 187 5.99 6.29 10.21
C VAL A 187 6.95 6.07 9.03
N ASP A 188 6.77 6.80 7.91
CA ASP A 188 7.61 6.67 6.71
C ASP A 188 9.10 6.87 7.00
N PRO A 189 9.55 7.94 7.70
CA PRO A 189 10.98 8.18 7.90
C PRO A 189 11.65 7.07 8.74
N GLU A 190 10.93 6.52 9.71
CA GLU A 190 11.42 5.43 10.56
C GLU A 190 11.45 4.10 9.80
N MET A 191 10.39 3.77 9.07
CA MET A 191 10.34 2.57 8.20
C MET A 191 11.46 2.61 7.16
N MET A 192 11.69 3.78 6.56
CA MET A 192 12.80 3.99 5.63
C MET A 192 14.16 3.81 6.29
N LYS A 193 14.35 4.36 7.49
CA LYS A 193 15.62 4.25 8.22
C LYS A 193 15.92 2.82 8.67
N LEU A 194 14.93 2.14 9.25
CA LEU A 194 15.10 0.82 9.88
C LEU A 194 15.08 -0.31 8.86
N PHE A 195 14.17 -0.26 7.89
CA PHE A 195 13.88 -1.37 6.98
C PHE A 195 14.11 -1.03 5.51
N GLY A 196 14.29 0.26 5.19
CA GLY A 196 14.38 0.70 3.79
C GLY A 196 13.08 0.54 3.02
N ILE A 197 11.96 0.55 3.75
CA ILE A 197 10.60 0.50 3.20
C ILE A 197 10.04 1.92 3.29
N SER A 198 9.62 2.49 2.15
CA SER A 198 8.82 3.71 2.15
C SER A 198 7.36 3.32 2.23
N ILE A 199 6.58 4.05 3.03
CA ILE A 199 5.13 3.91 3.17
C ILE A 199 4.52 5.30 3.25
N ARG A 200 3.82 5.72 2.21
CA ARG A 200 3.21 7.05 2.17
C ARG A 200 1.71 6.97 1.90
N TYR A 201 0.94 7.79 2.61
CA TYR A 201 -0.50 7.91 2.42
C TYR A 201 -0.85 9.16 1.60
N TYR A 202 -1.71 8.97 0.60
CA TYR A 202 -2.20 9.99 -0.31
C TYR A 202 -3.73 10.00 -0.31
N GLY A 203 -4.33 11.19 -0.43
CA GLY A 203 -5.75 11.29 -0.78
C GLY A 203 -5.95 11.04 -2.27
N TYR A 204 -7.13 10.57 -2.67
CA TYR A 204 -7.42 10.36 -4.10
C TYR A 204 -7.37 11.64 -4.95
N ASP A 205 -7.56 12.80 -4.33
CA ASP A 205 -7.52 14.10 -5.00
C ASP A 205 -6.12 14.77 -4.94
N ASP A 206 -5.16 14.21 -4.20
CA ASP A 206 -3.78 14.70 -4.17
C ASP A 206 -3.09 14.50 -5.52
N ASP A 207 -2.06 15.29 -5.82
CA ASP A 207 -1.17 15.05 -6.96
C ASP A 207 -0.63 13.60 -6.93
N PRO A 208 -0.81 12.79 -7.99
CA PRO A 208 -0.42 11.38 -7.98
C PRO A 208 1.06 11.16 -7.60
N PRO A 209 1.42 10.11 -6.86
CA PRO A 209 2.79 9.92 -6.42
C PRO A 209 3.74 9.45 -7.54
N ILE A 210 5.04 9.62 -7.29
CA ILE A 210 6.10 8.99 -8.09
C ILE A 210 6.54 7.73 -7.36
N VAL A 211 6.39 6.58 -8.01
CA VAL A 211 6.86 5.28 -7.53
C VAL A 211 8.23 4.95 -8.12
N THR A 212 8.98 4.12 -7.42
CA THR A 212 10.28 3.61 -7.89
C THR A 212 10.16 2.13 -8.21
N VAL A 213 10.58 1.76 -9.41
CA VAL A 213 10.81 0.37 -9.81
C VAL A 213 12.26 0.21 -10.26
N TYR A 214 12.76 -1.01 -10.20
CA TYR A 214 14.12 -1.39 -10.46
C TYR A 214 14.13 -2.49 -11.51
N ARG A 215 15.07 -2.39 -12.45
CA ARG A 215 15.32 -3.42 -13.45
C ARG A 215 16.55 -4.24 -13.06
N ASP A 216 16.55 -5.48 -13.52
CA ASP A 216 17.70 -6.38 -13.42
C ASP A 216 18.13 -6.64 -11.96
N ILE A 217 17.16 -6.78 -11.04
CA ILE A 217 17.42 -7.20 -9.66
C ILE A 217 17.51 -8.72 -9.60
N ASP A 218 18.67 -9.23 -9.21
CA ASP A 218 18.81 -10.57 -8.63
C ASP A 218 18.94 -10.42 -7.10
N VAL A 219 17.94 -10.88 -6.36
CA VAL A 219 18.03 -11.02 -4.90
C VAL A 219 18.46 -12.47 -4.63
N ALA A 220 19.54 -12.65 -3.86
CA ALA A 220 20.06 -13.97 -3.50
C ALA A 220 19.35 -14.55 -2.28
#